data_AF-A0A4Q5QJ37-F1
#
_entry.id   AF-A0A4Q5QJ37-F1
#
_cell.length_a   1.000
_cell.length_b   1.000
_cell.length_c   1.000
_cell.angle_alpha   90.00
_cell.angle_beta   90.00
_cell.angle_gamma   90.00
#
_symmetry.space_group_name_H-M   'P 1'
#
loop_
_entity.id
_entity.type
_entity.pdbx_description
1 polymer ?
#
loop_
_entity_poly.entity_id
_entity_poly.type
_entity_poly.pdbx_seq_one_letter_code
_entity_poly.pdbx_strand_id
1 'polypeptide(L)'
;MSGKTNLKRYNNQQYYPGAGWFKRVLWFYINALIFKSSAFPSSNLKVFLLRIFGAKIGKNVVIRHQVNIKYPWFLSVEDDSWIGEKVWIDNLISVQIGS
;
A
#
# COMPACT_ATOMS: atom_id res chain seq x y z
N MET A 1 21.93 1.89 27.91
CA MET A 1 22.78 2.45 26.83
C MET A 1 21.91 2.72 25.62
N SER A 2 21.74 3.98 25.21
CA SER A 2 20.94 4.36 24.03
C SER A 2 21.75 4.09 22.76
N GLY A 3 21.40 3.04 22.00
CA GLY A 3 22.03 2.77 20.71
C GLY A 3 21.75 3.93 19.74
N LYS A 4 22.76 4.76 19.45
CA LYS A 4 22.65 5.81 18.43
C LYS A 4 22.76 5.17 17.05
N THR A 5 21.65 5.10 16.31
CA THR A 5 21.61 4.63 14.92
C THR A 5 22.41 5.58 14.02
N ASN A 6 23.46 5.08 13.35
CA ASN A 6 24.29 5.86 12.45
C ASN A 6 23.88 5.65 10.98
N LEU A 7 23.18 6.64 10.40
CA LEU A 7 22.70 6.59 9.02
C LEU A 7 23.82 6.51 7.97
N LYS A 8 25.04 6.97 8.28
CA LYS A 8 26.18 6.85 7.34
C LYS A 8 26.55 5.39 7.04
N ARG A 9 26.19 4.45 7.91
CA ARG A 9 26.44 3.01 7.72
C ARG A 9 25.23 2.26 7.15
N TYR A 10 24.11 2.94 6.92
CA TYR A 10 22.91 2.31 6.39
C TYR A 10 23.12 1.97 4.90
N ASN A 11 23.06 0.68 4.58
CA ASN A 11 23.15 0.18 3.22
C ASN A 11 21.84 -0.54 2.86
N ASN A 12 21.20 -0.09 1.78
CA ASN A 12 19.95 -0.66 1.27
C ASN A 12 20.11 -1.33 -0.10
N GLN A 13 21.34 -1.69 -0.49
CA GLN A 13 21.64 -2.27 -1.81
C GLN A 13 20.89 -3.59 -2.09
N GLN A 14 20.58 -4.36 -1.05
CA GLN A 14 19.83 -5.62 -1.19
C GLN A 14 18.31 -5.42 -1.23
N TYR A 15 17.82 -4.19 -1.07
CA TYR A 15 16.39 -3.92 -1.06
C TYR A 15 15.82 -3.91 -2.47
N TYR A 16 14.92 -4.85 -2.72
CA TYR A 16 14.18 -4.96 -3.95
C TYR A 16 12.71 -4.60 -3.72
N PRO A 17 12.20 -3.50 -4.33
CA PRO A 17 10.84 -3.02 -4.10
C PRO A 17 9.75 -3.86 -4.78
N GLY A 18 10.08 -4.99 -5.42
CA GLY A 18 9.10 -5.93 -5.99
C GLY A 18 8.52 -5.55 -7.36
N ALA A 19 8.78 -4.34 -7.86
CA ALA A 19 8.27 -3.88 -9.14
C ALA A 19 9.25 -2.96 -9.87
N GLY A 20 9.15 -2.95 -11.21
CA GLY A 20 9.90 -2.04 -12.07
C GLY A 20 9.59 -0.57 -11.81
N TRP A 21 10.53 0.30 -12.21
CA TRP A 21 10.46 1.75 -12.01
C TRP A 21 9.12 2.36 -12.46
N PHE A 22 8.68 2.05 -13.69
CA PHE A 22 7.44 2.58 -14.26
C PHE A 22 6.20 2.25 -13.42
N LYS A 23 6.08 1.00 -12.97
CA LYS A 23 4.94 0.57 -12.13
C LYS A 23 4.92 1.33 -10.80
N ARG A 24 6.09 1.58 -10.21
CA ARG A 24 6.23 2.35 -8.96
C ARG A 24 5.85 3.82 -9.14
N VAL A 25 6.32 4.45 -10.22
CA VAL A 25 5.99 5.86 -10.54
C VAL A 25 4.49 6.00 -10.80
N LEU A 26 3.92 5.11 -11.62
CA LEU A 26 2.49 5.14 -11.91
C LEU A 26 1.66 4.95 -10.65
N TRP A 27 2.04 4.00 -9.79
CA TRP A 27 1.37 3.79 -8.51
C TRP A 27 1.48 5.01 -7.59
N PHE A 28 2.65 5.66 -7.52
CA PHE A 28 2.83 6.84 -6.70
C PHE A 28 1.78 7.93 -7.02
N TYR A 29 1.55 8.20 -8.30
CA TYR A 29 0.53 9.17 -8.73
C TYR A 29 -0.89 8.69 -8.45
N ILE A 30 -1.21 7.41 -8.71
CA ILE A 30 -2.53 6.84 -8.42
C ILE A 30 -2.83 6.89 -6.93
N ASN A 31 -1.88 6.51 -6.08
CA ASN A 31 -2.01 6.56 -4.64
C ASN A 31 -2.20 8.00 -4.14
N ALA A 32 -1.44 8.96 -4.69
CA ALA A 32 -1.59 10.37 -4.33
C ALA A 32 -2.96 10.96 -4.74
N LEU A 33 -3.42 10.67 -5.96
CA LEU A 33 -4.64 11.26 -6.52
C LEU A 33 -5.93 10.58 -6.06
N ILE A 34 -5.92 9.26 -5.88
CA ILE A 34 -7.14 8.47 -5.64
C ILE A 34 -7.22 7.99 -4.19
N PHE A 35 -6.14 7.47 -3.61
CA PHE A 35 -6.17 6.85 -2.29
C PHE A 35 -6.06 7.88 -1.17
N LYS A 36 -5.08 8.80 -1.29
CA LYS A 36 -4.85 9.88 -0.32
C LYS A 36 -5.87 11.01 -0.42
N SER A 37 -6.52 11.17 -1.56
CA SER A 37 -7.54 12.20 -1.75
C SER A 37 -8.85 11.83 -1.06
N SER A 38 -9.55 12.85 -0.55
CA SER A 38 -10.92 12.69 -0.04
C SER A 38 -11.98 12.72 -1.15
N ALA A 39 -11.60 13.12 -2.38
CA ALA A 39 -12.52 13.29 -3.50
C ALA A 39 -13.04 11.97 -4.10
N PHE A 40 -12.37 10.85 -3.82
CA PHE A 40 -12.73 9.54 -4.36
C PHE A 40 -13.13 8.57 -3.22
N PRO A 41 -14.37 8.66 -2.71
CA PRO A 41 -14.82 7.81 -1.60
C PRO A 41 -15.15 6.37 -2.02
N SER A 42 -15.24 6.07 -3.32
CA SER A 42 -15.63 4.74 -3.81
C SER A 42 -14.61 3.65 -3.44
N SER A 43 -15.03 2.71 -2.61
CA SER A 43 -14.23 1.53 -2.23
C SER A 43 -13.98 0.61 -3.43
N ASN A 44 -15.01 0.38 -4.26
CA ASN A 44 -14.92 -0.54 -5.39
C ASN A 44 -13.86 -0.11 -6.40
N LEU A 45 -13.75 1.20 -6.67
CA LEU A 45 -12.71 1.74 -7.53
C LEU A 45 -11.30 1.47 -6.96
N LYS A 46 -11.12 1.67 -5.65
CA LYS A 46 -9.84 1.42 -4.99
C LYS A 46 -9.47 -0.06 -4.99
N VAL A 47 -10.41 -0.94 -4.68
CA VAL A 47 -10.21 -2.39 -4.74
C VAL A 47 -9.84 -2.83 -6.15
N PHE A 48 -10.53 -2.31 -7.17
CA PHE A 48 -10.21 -2.58 -8.57
C PHE A 48 -8.78 -2.15 -8.94
N LEU A 49 -8.40 -0.92 -8.60
CA LEU A 49 -7.04 -0.41 -8.85
C LEU A 49 -5.97 -1.22 -8.09
N LEU A 50 -6.23 -1.58 -6.82
CA LEU A 50 -5.31 -2.41 -6.05
C LEU A 50 -5.07 -3.77 -6.72
N ARG A 51 -6.15 -4.42 -7.19
CA ARG A 51 -6.05 -5.69 -7.91
C ARG A 51 -5.25 -5.57 -9.21
N ILE A 52 -5.47 -4.52 -10.01
CA ILE A 52 -4.66 -4.23 -11.21
C ILE A 52 -3.17 -4.11 -10.87
N PHE A 53 -2.85 -3.45 -9.76
CA PHE A 53 -1.47 -3.27 -9.33
C PHE A 53 -0.87 -4.49 -8.64
N GLY A 54 -1.61 -5.59 -8.53
CA GLY A 54 -1.14 -6.89 -8.04
C GLY A 54 -1.43 -7.17 -6.57
N ALA A 55 -2.23 -6.35 -5.90
CA ALA A 55 -2.73 -6.68 -4.57
C ALA A 55 -3.72 -7.85 -4.64
N LYS A 56 -3.68 -8.71 -3.63
CA LYS A 56 -4.69 -9.77 -3.45
C LYS A 56 -5.77 -9.24 -2.51
N ILE A 57 -6.95 -8.93 -3.05
CA ILE A 57 -8.04 -8.35 -2.26
C ILE A 57 -9.25 -9.27 -2.34
N GLY A 58 -9.72 -9.73 -1.19
CA GLY A 58 -10.89 -10.59 -0.99
C GLY A 58 -12.23 -9.92 -1.33
N LYS A 59 -13.32 -10.57 -0.94
CA LYS A 59 -14.71 -10.13 -1.09
C LYS A 59 -15.09 -9.18 0.05
N ASN A 60 -16.06 -8.30 -0.21
CA ASN A 60 -16.61 -7.35 0.78
C ASN A 60 -15.57 -6.44 1.47
N VAL A 61 -14.41 -6.22 0.85
CA VAL A 61 -13.37 -5.34 1.41
C VAL A 61 -13.76 -3.87 1.23
N VAL A 62 -13.76 -3.14 2.34
CA VAL A 62 -14.05 -1.69 2.38
C VAL A 62 -12.76 -0.90 2.57
N ILE A 63 -12.47 0.03 1.66
CA ILE A 63 -11.31 0.92 1.74
C ILE A 63 -11.78 2.37 1.73
N ARG A 64 -11.62 3.02 2.89
CA ARG A 64 -12.04 4.42 3.06
C ARG A 64 -11.10 5.39 2.33
N HIS A 65 -11.49 6.67 2.29
CA HIS A 65 -10.66 7.72 1.71
C HIS A 65 -9.47 8.07 2.62
N GLN A 66 -8.51 8.80 2.05
CA GLN A 66 -7.28 9.21 2.73
C GLN A 66 -6.40 8.03 3.19
N VAL A 67 -6.52 6.88 2.54
CA VAL A 67 -5.65 5.73 2.78
C VAL A 67 -4.35 5.90 2.00
N ASN A 68 -3.24 5.42 2.53
CA ASN A 68 -1.94 5.45 1.87
C ASN A 68 -1.37 4.03 1.79
N ILE A 69 -1.07 3.53 0.60
CA ILE A 69 -0.50 2.19 0.40
C ILE A 69 0.78 2.32 -0.42
N LYS A 70 1.89 1.79 0.09
CA LYS A 70 3.19 2.04 -0.55
C LYS A 70 3.44 1.16 -1.77
N TYR A 71 3.31 -0.16 -1.63
CA TYR A 71 3.56 -1.14 -2.68
C TYR A 71 2.44 -2.18 -2.76
N PRO A 72 1.37 -1.92 -3.52
CA PRO A 72 0.16 -2.74 -3.51
C PRO A 72 0.39 -4.20 -3.91
N TRP A 73 1.40 -4.51 -4.73
CA TRP A 73 1.78 -5.90 -5.07
C TRP A 73 2.31 -6.73 -3.90
N PHE A 74 2.57 -6.10 -2.76
CA PHE A 74 2.87 -6.77 -1.50
C PHE A 74 1.69 -6.79 -0.52
N LEU A 75 0.50 -6.34 -0.93
CA LEU A 75 -0.67 -6.30 -0.06
C LEU A 75 -1.59 -7.48 -0.34
N SER A 76 -1.96 -8.19 0.73
CA SER A 76 -3.05 -9.15 0.76
C SER A 76 -4.08 -8.70 1.79
N VAL A 77 -5.35 -8.65 1.41
CA VAL A 77 -6.48 -8.36 2.31
C VAL A 77 -7.52 -9.44 2.07
N GLU A 78 -7.95 -10.11 3.12
CA GLU A 78 -8.91 -11.21 3.05
C GLU A 78 -10.35 -10.70 3.07
N ASP A 79 -11.31 -11.64 3.03
CA ASP A 79 -12.72 -11.33 2.92
C ASP A 79 -13.23 -10.53 4.15
N ASP A 80 -14.31 -9.77 3.97
CA ASP A 80 -15.03 -9.05 5.03
C ASP A 80 -14.18 -8.09 5.89
N SER A 81 -13.09 -7.56 5.31
CA SER A 81 -12.16 -6.65 5.97
C SER A 81 -12.45 -5.17 5.72
N TRP A 82 -12.19 -4.32 6.70
CA TRP A 82 -12.36 -2.86 6.60
C TRP A 82 -11.05 -2.11 6.88
N ILE A 83 -10.63 -1.27 5.93
CA ILE A 83 -9.50 -0.34 6.06
C ILE A 83 -10.04 1.08 6.30
N GLY A 84 -9.81 1.59 7.51
CA GLY A 84 -10.28 2.89 7.98
C GLY A 84 -9.62 4.09 7.29
N GLU A 85 -10.13 5.28 7.59
CA GLU A 85 -9.59 6.53 7.05
C GLU A 85 -8.21 6.84 7.62
N LYS A 86 -7.35 7.51 6.84
CA LYS A 86 -6.00 7.92 7.24
C LYS A 86 -5.06 6.77 7.60
N VAL A 87 -5.43 5.53 7.28
CA VAL A 87 -4.57 4.36 7.44
C VAL A 87 -3.41 4.44 6.46
N TRP A 88 -2.20 4.23 6.97
CA TRP A 88 -1.00 4.08 6.14
C TRP A 88 -0.45 2.66 6.27
N ILE A 89 -0.38 1.97 5.13
CA ILE A 89 0.23 0.65 4.99
C ILE A 89 1.59 0.83 4.31
N ASP A 90 2.65 0.82 5.12
CA ASP A 90 4.05 0.92 4.68
C ASP A 90 4.64 -0.45 4.32
N ASN A 91 4.05 -1.12 3.33
CA ASN A 91 4.39 -2.50 2.97
C ASN A 91 5.63 -2.58 2.06
N LEU A 92 6.81 -2.48 2.66
CA LEU A 92 8.10 -2.73 1.97
C LEU A 92 8.29 -4.20 1.56
N ILE A 93 7.58 -5.10 2.23
CA ILE A 93 7.48 -6.54 2.00
C ILE A 93 6.02 -6.97 2.12
N SER A 94 5.74 -8.26 1.91
CA SER A 94 4.38 -8.83 2.02
C SER A 94 3.70 -8.47 3.34
N VAL A 95 2.49 -7.92 3.25
CA VAL A 95 1.60 -7.61 4.37
C VAL A 95 0.25 -8.27 4.10
N GLN A 96 -0.24 -9.02 5.08
CA GLN A 96 -1.55 -9.68 5.03
C GLN A 96 -2.44 -9.10 6.14
N ILE A 97 -3.69 -8.80 5.79
CA ILE A 97 -4.71 -8.25 6.70
C ILE A 97 -5.96 -9.11 6.58
N GLY A 98 -6.51 -9.53 7.71
CA GLY A 98 -7.68 -10.42 7.78
C GLY A 98 -7.34 -11.82 8.25
N SER A 99 -8.34 -12.69 8.25
CA SER A 99 -8.28 -14.12 8.61
C SER A 99 -9.18 -14.96 7.72
#